data_AF-A0A1C4VXU1-F1
#
_entry.id   AF-A0A1C4VXU1-F1
#
_cell.length_a   1.000
_cell.length_b   1.000
_cell.length_c   1.000
_cell.angle_alpha   90.00
_cell.angle_beta   90.00
_cell.angle_gamma   90.00
#
_symmetry.space_group_name_H-M   'P 1'
#
loop_
_entity.id
_entity.type
_entity.pdbx_description
1 polymer ?
#
loop_
_entity_poly.entity_id
_entity_poly.type
_entity_poly.pdbx_seq_one_letter_code
_entity_poly.pdbx_strand_id
1 'polypeptide(L)'
;MGMTQWFTRVSPEELDRAIADPEWAKEYLLDEGLPSCYLEKAWAGIQFLLDAAEVNVDLYEDGHLIDKECIHLGWDEGMIADAARELSATPFAALAGHYDPEKMGAEEVYPYRGFWDENGLDWLRDHHEELVRFFEATAASGGAAIRSFSF
;
A
#
# COMPACT_ATOMS: atom_id res chain seq x y z
N MET A 1 7.67 10.55 -15.17
CA MET A 1 6.33 10.24 -14.62
C MET A 1 6.17 8.75 -14.68
N GLY A 2 5.59 8.14 -13.65
CA GLY A 2 5.50 6.70 -13.48
C GLY A 2 4.49 6.39 -12.37
N MET A 3 4.16 5.11 -12.24
CA MET A 3 3.04 4.67 -11.42
C MET A 3 3.33 4.76 -9.93
N THR A 4 2.49 5.47 -9.19
CA THR A 4 2.64 5.62 -7.73
C THR A 4 1.40 5.20 -6.97
N GLN A 5 1.62 4.75 -5.73
CA GLN A 5 0.56 4.28 -4.84
C GLN A 5 0.65 4.95 -3.48
N TRP A 6 -0.49 5.19 -2.87
CA TRP A 6 -0.59 5.64 -1.48
C TRP A 6 -1.88 5.15 -0.83
N PHE A 7 -1.91 5.19 0.50
CA PHE A 7 -3.10 4.95 1.30
C PHE A 7 -3.47 6.23 2.03
N THR A 8 -4.77 6.54 2.08
CA THR A 8 -5.32 7.65 2.86
C THR A 8 -6.27 7.09 3.91
N ARG A 9 -6.08 7.45 5.18
CA ARG A 9 -6.97 7.02 6.26
C ARG A 9 -8.28 7.79 6.18
N VAL A 10 -9.38 7.07 6.34
CA VAL A 10 -10.75 7.60 6.38
C VAL A 10 -11.52 6.94 7.52
N SER A 11 -12.67 7.51 7.91
CA SER A 11 -13.61 6.81 8.78
C SER A 11 -14.37 5.70 8.00
N PRO A 12 -14.95 4.72 8.69
CA PRO A 12 -15.82 3.72 8.04
C PRO A 12 -16.99 4.36 7.28
N GLU A 13 -17.61 5.41 7.83
CA GLU A 13 -18.71 6.11 7.18
C GLU A 13 -18.26 6.89 5.93
N GLU A 14 -17.05 7.44 5.97
CA GLU A 14 -16.42 8.07 4.82
C GLU A 14 -16.10 7.05 3.73
N LEU A 15 -15.64 5.85 4.11
CA LEU A 15 -15.43 4.76 3.17
C LEU A 15 -16.76 4.30 2.52
N ASP A 16 -17.80 4.07 3.31
CA ASP A 16 -19.13 3.71 2.80
C ASP A 16 -19.65 4.75 1.80
N ARG A 17 -19.41 6.03 2.12
CA ARG A 17 -19.75 7.13 1.23
C ARG A 17 -18.91 7.12 -0.04
N ALA A 18 -17.61 6.85 0.04
CA ALA A 18 -16.73 6.78 -1.12
C ALA A 18 -17.21 5.70 -2.10
N ILE A 19 -17.59 4.53 -1.58
CA ILE A 19 -18.10 3.41 -2.40
C ILE A 19 -19.44 3.79 -3.04
N ALA A 20 -20.32 4.50 -2.33
CA ALA A 20 -21.62 4.90 -2.85
C ALA A 20 -21.55 6.09 -3.84
N ASP A 21 -20.58 6.99 -3.66
CA ASP A 21 -20.39 8.21 -4.43
C ASP A 21 -18.90 8.42 -4.80
N PRO A 22 -18.45 7.83 -5.93
CA PRO A 22 -17.05 7.89 -6.32
C PRO A 22 -16.56 9.31 -6.69
N GLU A 23 -17.48 10.20 -7.10
CA GLU A 23 -17.11 11.59 -7.40
C GLU A 23 -16.84 12.37 -6.10
N TRP A 24 -17.61 12.09 -5.04
CA TRP A 24 -17.27 12.61 -3.71
C TRP A 24 -15.90 12.12 -3.23
N ALA A 25 -15.59 10.83 -3.44
CA ALA A 25 -14.28 10.28 -3.05
C ALA A 25 -13.13 11.02 -3.75
N LYS A 26 -13.26 11.29 -5.06
CA LYS A 26 -12.26 12.04 -5.83
C LYS A 26 -12.01 13.43 -5.25
N GLU A 27 -13.07 14.17 -4.92
CA GLU A 27 -12.91 15.52 -4.33
C GLU A 27 -12.33 15.47 -2.91
N TYR A 28 -12.78 14.51 -2.10
CA TYR A 28 -12.34 14.35 -0.71
C TYR A 28 -10.86 14.00 -0.61
N LEU A 29 -10.37 13.11 -1.48
CA LEU A 29 -8.98 12.64 -1.50
C LEU A 29 -7.97 13.68 -2.01
N LEU A 30 -8.43 14.84 -2.47
CA LEU A 30 -7.55 15.97 -2.81
C LEU A 30 -7.07 16.74 -1.57
N ASP A 31 -7.65 16.50 -0.39
CA ASP A 31 -7.22 17.15 0.85
C ASP A 31 -5.88 16.60 1.35
N GLU A 32 -4.82 17.41 1.21
CA GLU A 32 -3.47 17.09 1.69
C GLU A 32 -3.35 16.98 3.22
N GLY A 33 -4.37 17.40 3.97
CA GLY A 33 -4.42 17.31 5.43
C GLY A 33 -4.78 15.91 5.96
N LEU A 34 -5.22 15.00 5.08
CA LEU A 34 -5.61 13.65 5.49
C LEU A 34 -4.37 12.80 5.84
N PRO A 35 -4.40 12.04 6.94
CA PRO A 35 -3.34 11.10 7.27
C PRO A 35 -3.16 10.09 6.13
N SER A 36 -1.95 10.01 5.59
CA SER A 36 -1.64 9.16 4.44
C SER A 36 -0.28 8.48 4.56
N CYS A 37 -0.09 7.41 3.80
CA CYS A 37 1.18 6.72 3.60
C CYS A 37 1.48 6.66 2.11
N TYR A 38 2.54 7.34 1.69
CA TYR A 38 2.90 7.48 0.28
C TYR A 38 4.04 6.52 -0.09
N LEU A 39 3.70 5.40 -0.73
CA LEU A 39 4.67 4.37 -1.13
C LEU A 39 5.47 4.75 -2.38
N GLU A 40 5.13 5.86 -3.04
CA GLU A 40 5.72 6.25 -4.32
C GLU A 40 5.71 5.06 -5.29
N LYS A 41 6.86 4.61 -5.80
CA LYS A 41 7.02 3.44 -6.69
C LYS A 41 7.50 2.19 -5.93
N ALA A 42 7.59 2.25 -4.59
CA ALA A 42 8.03 1.13 -3.77
C ALA A 42 6.97 0.03 -3.66
N TRP A 43 5.70 0.33 -3.95
CA TRP A 43 4.57 -0.60 -3.81
C TRP A 43 4.82 -1.98 -4.41
N ALA A 44 5.34 -2.06 -5.65
CA ALA A 44 5.60 -3.34 -6.31
C ALA A 44 6.80 -4.09 -5.70
N GLY A 45 7.83 -3.35 -5.28
CA GLY A 45 8.98 -3.96 -4.61
C GLY A 45 8.62 -4.49 -3.22
N ILE A 46 7.79 -3.77 -2.48
CA ILE A 46 7.24 -4.24 -1.19
C ILE A 46 6.37 -5.47 -1.44
N GLN A 47 5.45 -5.44 -2.41
CA GLN A 47 4.60 -6.59 -2.74
C GLN A 47 5.43 -7.83 -3.06
N PHE A 48 6.48 -7.70 -3.89
CA PHE A 48 7.39 -8.80 -4.20
C PHE A 48 8.00 -9.44 -2.94
N LEU A 49 8.41 -8.62 -1.96
CA LEU A 49 8.96 -9.13 -0.71
C LEU A 49 7.89 -9.80 0.17
N LEU A 50 6.68 -9.24 0.23
CA LEU A 50 5.56 -9.81 0.96
C LEU A 50 5.16 -11.18 0.39
N ASP A 51 5.05 -11.27 -0.93
CA ASP A 51 4.73 -12.53 -1.63
C ASP A 51 5.80 -13.60 -1.36
N ALA A 52 7.08 -13.21 -1.43
CA ALA A 52 8.19 -14.12 -1.18
C ALA A 52 8.27 -14.60 0.28
N ALA A 53 7.75 -13.80 1.22
CA ALA A 53 7.64 -14.12 2.64
C ALA A 53 6.28 -14.76 3.00
N GLU A 54 5.42 -15.03 2.01
CA GLU A 54 4.07 -15.61 2.17
C GLU A 54 3.16 -14.78 3.10
N VAL A 55 3.34 -13.45 3.11
CA VAL A 55 2.49 -12.52 3.86
C VAL A 55 1.20 -12.29 3.08
N ASN A 56 0.05 -12.59 3.69
CA ASN A 56 -1.26 -12.52 3.04
C ASN A 56 -1.84 -11.09 3.01
N VAL A 57 -1.18 -10.20 2.26
CA VAL A 57 -1.60 -8.82 2.01
C VAL A 57 -1.26 -8.45 0.55
N ASP A 58 -2.26 -8.06 -0.25
CA ASP A 58 -2.03 -7.53 -1.59
C ASP A 58 -2.25 -6.02 -1.61
N LEU A 59 -1.15 -5.26 -1.65
CA LEU A 59 -1.19 -3.80 -1.65
C LEU A 59 -1.82 -3.22 -2.93
N TYR A 60 -1.87 -3.98 -4.02
CA TYR A 60 -2.36 -3.52 -5.30
C TYR A 60 -3.81 -3.92 -5.55
N GLU A 61 -4.17 -5.20 -5.42
CA GLU A 61 -5.48 -5.73 -5.83
C GLU A 61 -6.51 -5.76 -4.70
N ASP A 62 -6.12 -5.80 -3.43
CA ASP A 62 -7.09 -5.88 -2.33
C ASP A 62 -7.91 -4.59 -2.17
N GLY A 63 -9.18 -4.79 -1.82
CA GLY A 63 -10.11 -3.74 -1.42
C GLY A 63 -11.40 -3.72 -2.23
N HIS A 64 -12.34 -2.91 -1.77
CA HIS A 64 -13.64 -2.68 -2.39
C HIS A 64 -13.50 -1.65 -3.52
N LEU A 65 -14.04 -1.95 -4.69
CA LEU A 65 -14.03 -1.01 -5.81
C LEU A 65 -14.78 0.29 -5.46
N ILE A 66 -14.07 1.42 -5.55
CA ILE A 66 -14.68 2.76 -5.45
C ILE A 66 -14.98 3.29 -6.86
N ASP A 67 -14.00 3.21 -7.78
CA ASP A 67 -14.20 3.62 -9.17
C ASP A 67 -13.97 2.46 -10.15
N LYS A 68 -14.43 2.66 -11.39
CA LYS A 68 -14.35 1.65 -12.46
C LYS A 68 -12.95 1.50 -13.06
N GLU A 69 -12.08 2.46 -12.79
CA GLU A 69 -10.70 2.51 -13.30
C GLU A 69 -9.73 1.84 -12.31
N CYS A 70 -10.23 1.36 -11.16
CA CYS A 70 -9.48 0.79 -10.05
C CYS A 70 -8.39 1.76 -9.52
N ILE A 71 -8.61 3.06 -9.69
CA ILE A 71 -7.72 4.11 -9.17
C ILE A 71 -7.79 4.10 -7.63
N HIS A 72 -9.01 4.00 -7.10
CA HIS A 72 -9.31 3.94 -5.68
C HIS A 72 -9.91 2.59 -5.30
N LEU A 73 -9.31 1.94 -4.28
CA LEU A 73 -9.86 0.78 -3.60
C LEU A 73 -10.03 1.06 -2.12
N GLY A 74 -11.17 0.67 -1.57
CA GLY A 74 -11.56 0.84 -0.18
C GLY A 74 -11.16 -0.32 0.70
N TRP A 75 -10.54 -0.04 1.85
CA TRP A 75 -10.12 -1.03 2.84
C TRP A 75 -10.92 -0.81 4.11
N ASP A 76 -11.85 -1.71 4.40
CA ASP A 76 -12.67 -1.63 5.61
C ASP A 76 -11.86 -1.94 6.88
N GLU A 77 -12.45 -1.70 8.05
CA GLU A 77 -11.80 -1.88 9.35
C GLU A 77 -11.24 -3.30 9.55
N GLY A 78 -11.91 -4.32 9.01
CA GLY A 78 -11.48 -5.71 9.08
C GLY A 78 -10.24 -5.95 8.25
N MET A 79 -10.24 -5.49 6.99
CA MET A 79 -9.08 -5.55 6.11
C MET A 79 -7.88 -4.80 6.69
N ILE A 80 -8.12 -3.61 7.26
CA ILE A 80 -7.08 -2.82 7.94
C ILE A 80 -6.52 -3.58 9.14
N ALA A 81 -7.36 -4.17 9.98
CA ALA A 81 -6.91 -4.91 11.16
C ALA A 81 -6.09 -6.15 10.77
N ASP A 82 -6.51 -6.87 9.74
CA ASP A 82 -5.78 -8.04 9.23
C ASP A 82 -4.44 -7.63 8.62
N ALA A 83 -4.41 -6.62 7.76
CA ALA A 83 -3.15 -6.15 7.18
C ALA A 83 -2.20 -5.58 8.25
N ALA A 84 -2.71 -4.82 9.23
CA ALA A 84 -1.89 -4.35 10.35
C ALA A 84 -1.27 -5.51 11.13
N ARG A 85 -2.02 -6.60 11.35
CA ARG A 85 -1.55 -7.81 12.02
C ARG A 85 -0.47 -8.54 11.20
N GLU A 86 -0.71 -8.78 9.91
CA GLU A 86 0.21 -9.50 9.03
C GLU A 86 1.52 -8.71 8.79
N LEU A 87 1.40 -7.40 8.56
CA LEU A 87 2.55 -6.51 8.34
C LEU A 87 3.39 -6.33 9.62
N SER A 88 2.76 -6.13 10.78
CA SER A 88 3.50 -5.97 12.05
C SER A 88 4.16 -7.28 12.53
N ALA A 89 3.60 -8.44 12.17
CA ALA A 89 4.21 -9.74 12.45
C ALA A 89 5.46 -10.01 11.61
N THR A 90 5.66 -9.27 10.51
CA THR A 90 6.75 -9.48 9.56
C THR A 90 7.68 -8.26 9.51
N PRO A 91 8.67 -8.17 10.42
CA PRO A 91 9.60 -7.05 10.42
C PRO A 91 10.42 -7.02 9.13
N PHE A 92 10.87 -5.83 8.71
CA PHE A 92 11.62 -5.69 7.45
C PHE A 92 12.88 -6.57 7.40
N ALA A 93 13.50 -6.88 8.53
CA ALA A 93 14.63 -7.80 8.59
C ALA A 93 14.31 -9.21 8.06
N ALA A 94 13.06 -9.67 8.19
CA ALA A 94 12.58 -10.92 7.59
C ALA A 94 12.42 -10.77 6.07
N LEU A 95 11.84 -9.65 5.62
CA LEU A 95 11.66 -9.34 4.19
C LEU A 95 12.99 -9.17 3.45
N ALA A 96 13.98 -8.55 4.09
CA ALA A 96 15.29 -8.27 3.50
C ALA A 96 16.02 -9.54 3.01
N GLY A 97 15.74 -10.71 3.62
CA GLY A 97 16.28 -11.99 3.17
C GLY A 97 15.75 -12.47 1.81
N HIS A 98 14.65 -11.90 1.34
CA HIS A 98 14.02 -12.20 0.06
C HIS A 98 14.38 -11.18 -1.04
N TYR A 99 15.12 -10.12 -0.70
CA TYR A 99 15.52 -9.11 -1.67
C TYR A 99 16.56 -9.66 -2.64
N ASP A 100 16.16 -9.74 -3.91
CA ASP A 100 16.99 -10.23 -5.00
C ASP A 100 16.79 -9.33 -6.24
N PRO A 101 17.69 -8.36 -6.45
CA PRO A 101 17.60 -7.45 -7.60
C PRO A 101 17.60 -8.15 -8.97
N GLU A 102 18.30 -9.28 -9.10
CA GLU A 102 18.34 -10.02 -10.36
C GLU A 102 16.99 -10.68 -10.63
N LYS A 103 16.40 -11.31 -9.61
CA LYS A 103 15.07 -11.91 -9.71
C LYS A 103 13.99 -10.85 -9.91
N MET A 104 14.00 -9.76 -9.15
CA MET A 104 13.08 -8.63 -9.33
C MET A 104 13.18 -8.03 -10.73
N GLY A 105 14.40 -7.94 -11.28
CA GLY A 105 14.63 -7.51 -12.66
C GLY A 105 14.07 -8.49 -13.69
N ALA A 106 14.21 -9.80 -13.45
CA ALA A 106 13.72 -10.86 -14.33
C ALA A 106 12.18 -11.01 -14.32
N GLU A 107 11.55 -10.78 -13.16
CA GLU A 107 10.09 -10.77 -12.99
C GLU A 107 9.47 -9.42 -13.37
N GLU A 108 10.29 -8.47 -13.85
CA GLU A 108 9.86 -7.13 -14.25
C GLU A 108 9.10 -6.42 -13.12
N VAL A 109 9.62 -6.47 -11.89
CA VAL A 109 9.07 -5.72 -10.76
C VAL A 109 9.25 -4.22 -11.01
N TYR A 110 8.13 -3.48 -11.05
CA TYR A 110 8.11 -2.02 -11.23
C TYR A 110 8.95 -1.32 -10.15
N PRO A 111 9.79 -0.30 -10.43
CA PRO A 111 9.86 0.53 -11.65
C PRO A 111 10.69 -0.03 -12.82
N TYR A 112 10.93 -1.34 -12.84
CA TYR A 112 11.62 -2.09 -13.89
C TYR A 112 13.14 -1.82 -13.98
N ARG A 113 13.80 -2.65 -14.79
CA ARG A 113 15.24 -2.75 -15.13
C ARG A 113 16.18 -1.68 -14.55
N GLY A 114 17.10 -2.14 -13.71
CA GLY A 114 18.25 -1.36 -13.25
C GLY A 114 17.95 -0.39 -12.11
N PHE A 115 16.71 -0.35 -11.63
CA PHE A 115 16.35 0.41 -10.44
C PHE A 115 16.71 -0.34 -9.15
N TRP A 116 16.49 -1.66 -9.13
CA TRP A 116 16.81 -2.49 -7.97
C TRP A 116 18.32 -2.73 -7.91
N ASP A 117 18.95 -2.18 -6.89
CA ASP A 117 20.38 -2.31 -6.56
C ASP A 117 20.58 -2.38 -5.04
N GLU A 118 21.79 -2.16 -4.53
CA GLU A 118 22.05 -2.16 -3.09
C GLU A 118 21.29 -1.06 -2.32
N ASN A 119 21.00 0.08 -2.96
CA ASN A 119 20.27 1.20 -2.34
C ASN A 119 18.75 0.96 -2.35
N GLY A 120 18.26 0.12 -3.26
CA GLY A 120 16.86 -0.26 -3.33
C GLY A 120 16.35 -0.91 -2.04
N LEU A 121 17.20 -1.67 -1.32
CA LEU A 121 16.80 -2.34 -0.08
C LEU A 121 16.50 -1.34 1.05
N ASP A 122 17.38 -0.37 1.27
CA ASP A 122 17.18 0.66 2.29
C ASP A 122 15.94 1.51 1.99
N TRP A 123 15.71 1.79 0.71
CA TRP A 123 14.52 2.50 0.27
C TRP A 123 13.22 1.71 0.52
N LEU A 124 13.22 0.40 0.24
CA LEU A 124 12.08 -0.47 0.56
C LEU A 124 11.84 -0.56 2.07
N ARG A 125 12.91 -0.54 2.89
CA ARG A 125 12.79 -0.54 4.35
C ARG A 125 12.00 0.68 4.83
N ASP A 126 12.42 1.86 4.41
CA ASP A 126 11.85 3.11 4.90
C ASP A 126 10.35 3.19 4.57
N HIS A 127 9.97 2.81 3.34
CA HIS A 127 8.56 2.74 2.91
C HIS A 127 7.76 1.65 3.63
N HIS A 128 8.36 0.46 3.85
CA HIS A 128 7.69 -0.61 4.60
C HIS A 128 7.44 -0.21 6.06
N GLU A 129 8.40 0.44 6.73
CA GLU A 129 8.21 0.90 8.10
C GLU A 129 7.13 2.00 8.21
N GLU A 130 7.03 2.90 7.22
CA GLU A 130 5.91 3.85 7.14
C GLU A 130 4.57 3.15 6.91
N LEU A 131 4.54 2.14 6.04
CA LEU A 131 3.36 1.33 5.77
C LEU A 131 2.85 0.64 7.04
N VAL A 132 3.73 -0.07 7.76
CA VAL A 132 3.39 -0.73 9.03
C VAL A 132 2.82 0.28 10.02
N ARG A 133 3.50 1.41 10.22
CA ARG A 133 3.05 2.47 11.15
C ARG A 133 1.67 3.02 10.77
N PHE A 134 1.41 3.20 9.48
CA PHE A 134 0.12 3.68 9.00
C PHE A 134 -1.00 2.68 9.27
N PHE A 135 -0.80 1.40 8.94
CA PHE A 135 -1.81 0.36 9.15
C PHE A 135 -2.07 0.12 10.64
N GLU A 136 -1.04 0.08 11.48
CA GLU A 136 -1.20 -0.02 12.94
C GLU A 136 -1.98 1.17 13.52
N ALA A 137 -1.63 2.41 13.12
CA ALA A 137 -2.31 3.60 13.60
C ALA A 137 -3.76 3.68 13.12
N THR A 138 -4.05 3.19 11.91
CA THR A 138 -5.40 3.15 11.35
C THR A 138 -6.25 2.09 12.06
N ALA A 139 -5.71 0.88 12.25
CA ALA A 139 -6.35 -0.19 13.01
C ALA A 139 -6.64 0.24 14.46
N ALA A 140 -5.67 0.88 15.13
CA ALA A 140 -5.83 1.35 16.51
C ALA A 140 -6.93 2.42 16.66
N SER A 141 -7.24 3.17 15.59
CA SER A 141 -8.33 4.14 15.57
C SER A 141 -9.70 3.55 15.21
N GLY A 142 -9.77 2.26 14.82
CA GLY A 142 -10.98 1.70 14.19
C GLY A 142 -11.27 2.39 12.85
N GLY A 143 -10.22 2.75 12.11
CA GLY A 143 -10.33 3.46 10.85
C GLY A 143 -10.39 2.51 9.66
N ALA A 144 -10.78 3.08 8.53
CA ALA A 144 -10.68 2.50 7.20
C ALA A 144 -9.57 3.20 6.41
N ALA A 145 -9.25 2.72 5.22
CA ALA A 145 -8.37 3.44 4.29
C ALA A 145 -8.87 3.37 2.85
N ILE A 146 -8.38 4.29 2.02
CA ILE A 146 -8.53 4.24 0.57
C ILE A 146 -7.14 4.14 -0.04
N ARG A 147 -6.88 3.04 -0.74
CA ARG A 147 -5.71 2.84 -1.61
C ARG A 147 -5.93 3.63 -2.88
N SER A 148 -5.02 4.54 -3.20
CA SER A 148 -5.05 5.34 -4.42
C SER A 148 -3.85 5.03 -5.30
N PHE A 149 -4.05 5.14 -6.61
CA PHE A 149 -3.03 4.83 -7.62
C PHE A 149 -2.99 5.90 -8.70
N SER A 150 -1.80 6.21 -9.21
CA SER A 150 -1.58 7.16 -10.31
C SER A 150 -0.74 6.51 -11.39
N PHE A 151 -0.92 6.93 -12.66
CA PHE A 151 -0.24 6.38 -13.85
C PHE A 151 0.72 7.38 -14.50
#